data_AF-C5BTQ8-F1
#
_entry.id   AF-C5BTQ8-F1
#
_cell.length_a   1.000
_cell.length_b   1.000
_cell.length_c   1.000
_cell.angle_alpha   90.00
_cell.angle_beta   90.00
_cell.angle_gamma   90.00
#
_symmetry.space_group_name_H-M   'P 1'
#
loop_
_entity.id
_entity.type
_entity.pdbx_description
1 polymer ?
#
loop_
_entity_poly.entity_id
_entity_poly.type
_entity_poly.pdbx_seq_one_letter_code
_entity_poly.pdbx_strand_id
1 'polypeptide(L)'
;MKKTIFHALLAMSLALLLANCGGDDGDKKVSRPPSSGSSSATDPDNDDSYNDVYPAANDTPYAAVLKRCALAETIAELCDLNRLPLLGMDKPAPTVDDIMQRVLTSDPWMATRFKQIISDAPSEFRTLFKGLTAVVLDDDVRPAYYSSGTGAIYIDPAYLWVTNEEKKTINVKQDYRSGFDDELQFVSTYRYVTASGARAANWGSLTDDSNRTYADARFYLSRLLLHELAHVNDFIPYDSYDSINRNNTVLQAVSNMEEGTISDQLVSWRPLHSTIWDGLGKVMFQGETATGAQKALTAEDVGLEFESDSAADDYAYSSQYEDLAMLFEIAMMKKFFNLNYEQAFLTPTGTETYCNEYFIGWGAVGWIGDTDVKERAQFVTSALLPQLEMDMFYQDLPGPQYLTQGQDWCAPPNGSGQQKIHAPEIVPPSDFYLPH
;
A
#
# COMPACT_ATOMS: atom_id res chain seq x y z
N MET A 1 24.96 -54.86 -14.02
CA MET A 1 24.45 -53.67 -14.74
C MET A 1 22.94 -53.56 -14.51
N LYS A 2 22.52 -52.82 -13.48
CA LYS A 2 21.13 -52.39 -13.27
C LYS A 2 21.19 -50.98 -12.70
N LYS A 3 20.63 -50.02 -13.44
CA LYS A 3 20.52 -48.61 -13.07
C LYS A 3 19.49 -48.47 -11.94
N THR A 4 19.89 -47.86 -10.83
CA THR A 4 19.00 -47.37 -9.78
C THR A 4 18.58 -45.95 -10.16
N ILE A 5 17.29 -45.75 -10.42
CA ILE A 5 16.68 -44.43 -10.58
C ILE A 5 16.10 -44.06 -9.22
N PHE A 6 16.68 -43.06 -8.57
CA PHE A 6 16.09 -42.36 -7.44
C PHE A 6 14.94 -41.49 -7.98
N HIS A 7 13.70 -41.78 -7.58
CA HIS A 7 12.63 -40.81 -7.64
C HIS A 7 12.68 -40.01 -6.34
N ALA A 8 13.11 -38.75 -6.43
CA ALA A 8 12.87 -37.76 -5.39
C ALA A 8 11.40 -37.31 -5.53
N LEU A 9 10.55 -37.66 -4.57
CA LEU A 9 9.28 -36.96 -4.37
C LEU A 9 9.63 -35.57 -3.83
N LEU A 10 9.53 -34.55 -4.67
CA LEU A 10 9.46 -33.16 -4.23
C LEU A 10 8.01 -32.93 -3.76
N ALA A 11 7.78 -32.98 -2.45
CA ALA A 11 6.54 -32.52 -1.86
C ALA A 11 6.57 -30.99 -1.89
N MET A 12 5.92 -30.40 -2.89
CA MET A 12 5.72 -28.96 -3.01
C MET A 12 4.59 -28.59 -2.06
N SER A 13 4.94 -28.02 -0.92
CA SER A 13 4.02 -27.45 0.06
C SER A 13 3.41 -26.18 -0.54
N LEU A 14 2.14 -26.27 -0.93
CA LEU A 14 1.28 -25.14 -1.28
C LEU A 14 1.08 -24.28 -0.02
N ALA A 15 1.90 -23.25 0.16
CA ALA A 15 1.72 -22.26 1.20
C ALA A 15 0.62 -21.30 0.76
N LEU A 16 -0.62 -21.59 1.18
CA LEU A 16 -1.69 -20.60 1.16
C LEU A 16 -1.24 -19.39 1.98
N LEU A 17 -1.20 -18.22 1.34
CA LEU A 17 -0.99 -16.91 1.96
C LEU A 17 -2.05 -16.66 3.04
N LEU A 18 -1.69 -16.98 4.28
CA LEU A 18 -2.25 -16.40 5.48
C LEU A 18 -1.08 -15.99 6.35
N ALA A 19 -1.00 -14.70 6.64
CA ALA A 19 -0.50 -14.28 7.93
C ALA A 19 -1.41 -14.93 8.99
N ASN A 20 -0.81 -15.93 9.63
CA ASN A 20 -1.16 -16.63 10.86
C ASN A 20 -1.91 -17.97 10.82
N CYS A 21 -1.31 -18.89 11.60
CA CYS A 21 -1.64 -20.30 11.81
C CYS A 21 -2.90 -20.51 12.66
N GLY A 22 -3.69 -21.52 12.30
CA GLY A 22 -4.70 -22.10 13.18
C GLY A 22 -5.62 -23.04 12.41
N GLY A 23 -5.36 -24.34 12.47
CA GLY A 23 -6.17 -25.34 11.76
C GLY A 23 -7.53 -25.56 12.42
N ASP A 24 -8.58 -25.59 11.60
CA ASP A 24 -9.70 -26.54 11.71
C ASP A 24 -10.41 -26.64 10.35
N ASP A 25 -10.91 -27.83 10.03
CA ASP A 25 -11.52 -28.18 8.74
C ASP A 25 -12.97 -27.70 8.64
N GLY A 26 -13.27 -26.90 7.59
CA GLY A 26 -14.62 -26.54 7.15
C GLY A 26 -14.78 -25.04 6.85
N ASP A 27 -14.84 -24.69 5.56
CA ASP A 27 -14.86 -23.32 5.00
C ASP A 27 -13.54 -22.53 5.11
N LYS A 28 -12.69 -22.67 4.09
CA LYS A 28 -11.56 -21.77 3.87
C LYS A 28 -12.10 -20.35 3.63
N LYS A 29 -11.75 -19.42 4.53
CA LYS A 29 -12.08 -17.99 4.40
C LYS A 29 -11.31 -17.36 3.25
N VAL A 30 -11.92 -16.35 2.63
CA VAL A 30 -11.21 -15.39 1.77
C VAL A 30 -10.41 -14.48 2.68
N SER A 31 -9.11 -14.32 2.43
CA SER A 31 -8.23 -13.53 3.27
C SER A 31 -8.73 -12.08 3.38
N ARG A 32 -9.07 -11.67 4.61
CA ARG A 32 -9.24 -10.28 5.05
C ARG A 32 -8.19 -10.00 6.13
N PRO A 33 -7.70 -8.76 6.28
CA PRO A 33 -6.91 -8.40 7.46
C PRO A 33 -7.65 -8.79 8.74
N PRO A 34 -6.96 -9.26 9.79
CA PRO A 34 -7.62 -9.58 11.04
C PRO A 34 -8.32 -8.33 11.60
N SER A 35 -9.62 -8.43 11.85
CA SER A 35 -10.31 -7.48 12.72
C SER A 35 -9.71 -7.58 14.12
N SER A 36 -9.61 -6.46 14.86
CA SER A 36 -9.06 -6.42 16.21
C SER A 36 -9.94 -7.21 17.20
N GLY A 37 -9.81 -8.54 17.19
CA GLY A 37 -10.53 -9.46 18.05
C GLY A 37 -9.82 -9.67 19.37
N SER A 38 -9.85 -8.68 20.27
CA SER A 38 -9.73 -8.98 21.70
C SER A 38 -10.99 -9.69 22.13
N SER A 39 -10.87 -10.95 22.53
CA SER A 39 -11.94 -11.73 23.11
C SER A 39 -12.33 -11.18 24.49
N SER A 40 -13.11 -10.10 24.54
CA SER A 40 -13.88 -9.72 25.72
C SER A 40 -15.04 -8.78 25.37
N ALA A 41 -16.26 -9.31 25.53
CA ALA A 41 -17.54 -8.62 25.69
C ALA A 41 -17.99 -7.67 24.57
N THR A 42 -19.01 -8.15 23.82
CA THR A 42 -20.05 -7.40 23.07
C THR A 42 -20.02 -5.87 23.24
N ASP A 43 -19.27 -5.21 22.36
CA ASP A 43 -19.57 -3.85 21.95
C ASP A 43 -20.37 -3.95 20.64
N PRO A 44 -21.67 -3.57 20.61
CA PRO A 44 -22.49 -3.65 19.40
C PRO A 44 -22.05 -2.70 18.28
N ASP A 45 -21.13 -1.76 18.54
CA ASP A 45 -20.54 -0.85 17.55
C ASP A 45 -19.20 -1.38 16.96
N ASN A 46 -18.87 -2.67 17.19
CA ASN A 46 -17.58 -3.27 16.81
C ASN A 46 -17.75 -4.46 15.84
N ASP A 47 -18.81 -4.45 15.04
CA ASP A 47 -18.96 -5.35 13.90
C ASP A 47 -18.40 -4.62 12.68
N ASP A 48 -17.16 -4.94 12.26
CA ASP A 48 -16.54 -4.45 11.01
C ASP A 48 -17.36 -5.06 9.83
N SER A 49 -18.58 -4.56 9.66
CA SER A 49 -19.63 -5.18 8.86
C SER A 49 -19.93 -4.24 7.71
N TYR A 50 -19.50 -4.65 6.50
CA TYR A 50 -19.80 -3.99 5.23
C TYR A 50 -21.28 -4.10 4.79
N ASN A 51 -22.20 -4.23 5.76
CA ASN A 51 -23.62 -4.47 5.53
C ASN A 51 -24.36 -3.24 5.03
N ASP A 52 -23.83 -2.04 5.19
CA ASP A 52 -24.44 -0.79 4.77
C ASP A 52 -23.99 -0.35 3.37
N VAL A 53 -22.91 -0.90 2.80
CA VAL A 53 -22.48 -0.51 1.44
C VAL A 53 -23.54 -0.78 0.39
N TYR A 54 -23.60 0.10 -0.60
CA TYR A 54 -24.44 -0.04 -1.79
C TYR A 54 -23.72 0.47 -3.05
N PRO A 55 -24.16 0.07 -4.26
CA PRO A 55 -23.56 0.54 -5.50
C PRO A 55 -23.61 2.07 -5.61
N ALA A 56 -22.47 2.70 -5.86
CA ALA A 56 -22.41 4.15 -6.10
C ALA A 56 -23.16 4.55 -7.39
N ALA A 57 -23.29 3.62 -8.34
CA ALA A 57 -24.11 3.76 -9.53
C ALA A 57 -25.17 2.64 -9.56
N ASN A 58 -26.45 3.04 -9.53
CA ASN A 58 -27.59 2.10 -9.41
C ASN A 58 -28.03 1.47 -10.74
N ASP A 59 -27.83 2.16 -11.86
CA ASP A 59 -28.30 1.72 -13.19
C ASP A 59 -27.16 1.08 -14.01
N THR A 60 -26.52 0.06 -13.46
CA THR A 60 -25.37 -0.61 -14.09
C THR A 60 -25.61 -2.12 -14.23
N PRO A 61 -24.96 -2.79 -15.21
CA PRO A 61 -25.10 -4.25 -15.36
C PRO A 61 -24.68 -5.04 -14.12
N TYR A 62 -23.83 -4.48 -13.26
CA TYR A 62 -23.24 -5.18 -12.11
C TYR A 62 -23.86 -4.77 -10.76
N ALA A 63 -24.67 -3.71 -10.69
CA ALA A 63 -25.22 -3.20 -9.42
C ALA A 63 -25.90 -4.29 -8.58
N ALA A 64 -26.62 -5.22 -9.21
CA ALA A 64 -27.32 -6.32 -8.55
C ALA A 64 -26.40 -7.42 -7.97
N VAL A 65 -25.14 -7.50 -8.39
CA VAL A 65 -24.20 -8.55 -7.98
C VAL A 65 -22.97 -8.01 -7.26
N LEU A 66 -22.65 -6.73 -7.43
CA LEU A 66 -21.41 -6.10 -6.98
C LEU A 66 -21.17 -6.32 -5.49
N LYS A 67 -22.15 -5.98 -4.63
CA LYS A 67 -22.06 -6.17 -3.17
C LYS A 67 -21.75 -7.62 -2.79
N ARG A 68 -22.56 -8.57 -3.28
CA ARG A 68 -22.41 -9.98 -2.93
C ARG A 68 -21.07 -10.55 -3.37
N CYS A 69 -20.56 -10.14 -4.53
CA CYS A 69 -19.29 -10.64 -5.06
C CYS A 69 -18.08 -10.00 -4.37
N ALA A 70 -18.12 -8.68 -4.14
CA ALA A 70 -17.04 -7.95 -3.48
C ALA A 70 -16.95 -8.29 -1.99
N LEU A 71 -18.04 -8.67 -1.33
CA LEU A 71 -18.05 -8.97 0.11
C LEU A 71 -18.06 -10.47 0.43
N ALA A 72 -17.72 -11.33 -0.53
CA ALA A 72 -17.63 -12.77 -0.29
C ALA A 72 -16.60 -13.07 0.84
N GLU A 73 -16.98 -13.91 1.80
CA GLU A 73 -16.17 -14.23 2.98
C GLU A 73 -15.55 -15.62 2.90
N THR A 74 -16.14 -16.50 2.11
CA THR A 74 -15.68 -17.87 1.90
C THR A 74 -15.37 -18.13 0.43
N ILE A 75 -14.49 -19.11 0.17
CA ILE A 75 -14.18 -19.51 -1.21
C ILE A 75 -15.44 -19.92 -1.99
N ALA A 76 -16.43 -20.51 -1.31
CA ALA A 76 -17.69 -20.94 -1.93
C ALA A 76 -18.59 -19.78 -2.37
N GLU A 77 -18.43 -18.59 -1.79
CA GLU A 77 -19.22 -17.40 -2.11
C GLU A 77 -18.62 -16.58 -3.25
N LEU A 78 -17.34 -16.81 -3.58
CA LEU A 78 -16.64 -16.10 -4.65
C LEU A 78 -17.41 -16.20 -5.97
N CYS A 79 -17.58 -15.06 -6.63
CA CYS A 79 -18.19 -15.01 -7.94
C CYS A 79 -17.21 -15.45 -9.03
N ASP A 80 -17.72 -16.19 -10.01
CA ASP A 80 -17.02 -16.36 -11.27
C ASP A 80 -17.01 -15.05 -12.08
N LEU A 81 -16.10 -15.01 -13.04
CA LEU A 81 -15.87 -13.87 -13.93
C LEU A 81 -16.91 -13.74 -15.06
N ASN A 82 -17.87 -14.67 -15.22
CA ASN A 82 -19.07 -14.41 -16.02
C ASN A 82 -20.04 -13.53 -15.26
N ARG A 83 -20.10 -13.69 -13.93
CA ARG A 83 -21.01 -12.93 -13.06
C ARG A 83 -20.47 -11.55 -12.72
N LEU A 84 -19.20 -11.45 -12.34
CA LEU A 84 -18.52 -10.17 -12.13
C LEU A 84 -17.13 -10.23 -12.79
N PRO A 85 -17.03 -9.90 -14.09
CA PRO A 85 -15.75 -9.90 -14.81
C PRO A 85 -14.81 -8.82 -14.26
N LEU A 86 -13.51 -9.00 -14.46
CA LEU A 86 -12.55 -7.91 -14.28
C LEU A 86 -12.91 -6.75 -15.22
N LEU A 87 -12.62 -5.51 -14.81
CA LEU A 87 -12.93 -4.32 -15.59
C LEU A 87 -12.33 -4.40 -17.01
N GLY A 88 -11.07 -4.85 -17.10
CA GLY A 88 -10.32 -4.96 -18.35
C GLY A 88 -10.87 -5.98 -19.35
N MET A 89 -11.65 -6.97 -18.90
CA MET A 89 -12.23 -7.99 -19.78
C MET A 89 -13.38 -7.44 -20.63
N ASP A 90 -14.08 -6.40 -20.15
CA ASP A 90 -15.19 -5.76 -20.87
C ASP A 90 -14.81 -4.37 -21.38
N LYS A 91 -13.83 -3.73 -20.73
CA LYS A 91 -13.40 -2.34 -20.96
C LYS A 91 -11.88 -2.31 -21.17
N PRO A 92 -11.38 -2.58 -22.38
CA PRO A 92 -9.94 -2.56 -22.64
C PRO A 92 -9.31 -1.16 -22.45
N ALA A 93 -10.12 -0.10 -22.56
CA ALA A 93 -9.76 1.28 -22.25
C ALA A 93 -10.80 1.89 -21.29
N PRO A 94 -10.69 1.64 -19.97
CA PRO A 94 -11.69 2.09 -19.00
C PRO A 94 -11.82 3.62 -18.93
N THR A 95 -13.06 4.09 -18.85
CA THR A 95 -13.39 5.47 -18.47
C THR A 95 -13.61 5.59 -16.96
N VAL A 96 -13.68 6.82 -16.45
CA VAL A 96 -14.05 7.06 -15.04
C VAL A 96 -15.43 6.47 -14.72
N ASP A 97 -16.40 6.62 -15.63
CA ASP A 97 -17.73 6.07 -15.43
C ASP A 97 -17.73 4.53 -15.46
N ASP A 98 -16.83 3.88 -16.20
CA ASP A 98 -16.68 2.43 -16.13
C ASP A 98 -16.12 1.99 -14.77
N ILE A 99 -15.18 2.74 -14.18
CA ILE A 99 -14.68 2.49 -12.82
C ILE A 99 -15.79 2.71 -11.79
N MET A 100 -16.57 3.79 -11.90
CA MET A 100 -17.66 4.09 -10.97
C MET A 100 -18.78 3.04 -10.99
N GLN A 101 -18.96 2.29 -12.09
CA GLN A 101 -19.88 1.15 -12.12
C GLN A 101 -19.43 -0.02 -11.22
N ARG A 102 -18.19 -0.01 -10.76
CA ARG A 102 -17.57 -1.01 -9.88
C ARG A 102 -17.43 -0.55 -8.44
N VAL A 103 -17.90 0.66 -8.09
CA VAL A 103 -17.76 1.23 -6.75
C VAL A 103 -18.95 0.86 -5.86
N LEU A 104 -18.66 0.33 -4.68
CA LEU A 104 -19.55 0.26 -3.52
C LEU A 104 -19.17 1.37 -2.53
N THR A 105 -20.15 1.95 -1.86
CA THR A 105 -19.96 3.05 -0.92
C THR A 105 -20.90 2.89 0.29
N SER A 106 -20.43 3.16 1.51
CA SER A 106 -21.31 3.30 2.69
C SER A 106 -21.95 4.69 2.77
N ASP A 107 -21.22 5.75 2.35
CA ASP A 107 -21.74 7.13 2.27
C ASP A 107 -21.58 7.75 0.86
N PRO A 108 -22.57 8.51 0.32
CA PRO A 108 -22.46 9.16 -0.98
C PRO A 108 -21.25 10.11 -1.14
N TRP A 109 -20.78 10.76 -0.07
CA TRP A 109 -19.66 11.72 -0.18
C TRP A 109 -18.37 11.01 -0.56
N MET A 110 -18.16 9.77 -0.11
CA MET A 110 -16.97 8.97 -0.40
C MET A 110 -16.88 8.69 -1.90
N ALA A 111 -17.96 8.18 -2.51
CA ALA A 111 -18.03 7.95 -3.95
C ALA A 111 -17.89 9.24 -4.77
N THR A 112 -18.46 10.35 -4.29
CA THR A 112 -18.33 11.66 -4.93
C THR A 112 -16.87 12.11 -4.96
N ARG A 113 -16.18 12.00 -3.83
CA ARG A 113 -14.78 12.38 -3.68
C ARG A 113 -13.85 11.48 -4.49
N PHE A 114 -14.06 10.17 -4.42
CA PHE A 114 -13.33 9.19 -5.23
C PHE A 114 -13.48 9.50 -6.72
N LYS A 115 -14.71 9.71 -7.22
CA LYS A 115 -14.95 10.09 -8.62
C LYS A 115 -14.20 11.36 -9.01
N GLN A 116 -14.22 12.38 -8.14
CA GLN A 116 -13.53 13.64 -8.40
C GLN A 116 -12.01 13.43 -8.54
N ILE A 117 -11.40 12.70 -7.61
CA ILE A 117 -9.95 12.46 -7.62
C ILE A 117 -9.54 11.63 -8.83
N ILE A 118 -10.26 10.55 -9.16
CA ILE A 118 -9.98 9.73 -10.36
C ILE A 118 -10.17 10.52 -11.65
N SER A 119 -11.11 11.48 -11.68
CA SER A 119 -11.30 12.36 -12.83
C SER A 119 -10.12 13.32 -13.04
N ASP A 120 -9.50 13.76 -11.95
CA ASP A 120 -8.35 14.67 -11.95
C ASP A 120 -6.98 13.95 -12.01
N ALA A 121 -6.98 12.62 -11.94
CA ALA A 121 -5.77 11.81 -12.02
C ALA A 121 -5.27 11.70 -13.48
N PRO A 122 -3.96 11.46 -13.69
CA PRO A 122 -3.43 11.12 -15.00
C PRO A 122 -4.22 9.98 -15.66
N SER A 123 -4.35 10.01 -16.99
CA SER A 123 -5.16 9.04 -17.72
C SER A 123 -4.75 7.59 -17.53
N GLU A 124 -3.47 7.39 -17.27
CA GLU A 124 -2.77 6.15 -17.09
C GLU A 124 -3.28 5.38 -15.87
N PHE A 125 -3.73 6.09 -14.82
CA PHE A 125 -4.36 5.47 -13.64
C PHE A 125 -5.48 4.53 -14.06
N ARG A 126 -6.32 4.93 -15.01
CA ARG A 126 -7.47 4.14 -15.45
C ARG A 126 -7.08 2.77 -16.02
N THR A 127 -5.86 2.65 -16.55
CA THR A 127 -5.38 1.37 -17.08
C THR A 127 -5.07 0.38 -15.96
N LEU A 128 -4.57 0.88 -14.82
CA LEU A 128 -4.23 0.05 -13.67
C LEU A 128 -5.47 -0.58 -13.02
N PHE A 129 -6.66 0.03 -13.17
CA PHE A 129 -7.93 -0.52 -12.67
C PHE A 129 -8.43 -1.76 -13.42
N LYS A 130 -7.81 -2.13 -14.56
CA LYS A 130 -8.32 -3.23 -15.40
C LYS A 130 -8.39 -4.58 -14.67
N GLY A 131 -7.50 -4.84 -13.71
CA GLY A 131 -7.47 -6.05 -12.90
C GLY A 131 -8.52 -6.11 -11.79
N LEU A 132 -9.33 -5.07 -11.61
CA LEU A 132 -10.32 -5.03 -10.54
C LEU A 132 -11.69 -5.54 -10.94
N THR A 133 -12.36 -6.18 -9.99
CA THR A 133 -13.80 -6.43 -10.03
C THR A 133 -14.57 -5.28 -9.39
N ALA A 134 -14.07 -4.74 -8.28
CA ALA A 134 -14.75 -3.75 -7.45
C ALA A 134 -13.79 -2.80 -6.71
N VAL A 135 -14.32 -1.66 -6.26
CA VAL A 135 -13.73 -0.78 -5.26
C VAL A 135 -14.76 -0.59 -4.16
N VAL A 136 -14.38 -0.78 -2.91
CA VAL A 136 -15.26 -0.65 -1.73
C VAL A 136 -14.79 0.54 -0.91
N LEU A 137 -15.66 1.53 -0.73
CA LEU A 137 -15.43 2.71 0.12
C LEU A 137 -16.35 2.58 1.32
N ASP A 138 -15.80 2.42 2.51
CA ASP A 138 -16.60 2.08 3.69
C ASP A 138 -15.89 2.55 4.95
N ASP A 139 -16.65 3.12 5.88
CA ASP A 139 -16.17 3.73 7.11
C ASP A 139 -15.54 2.74 8.09
N ASP A 140 -15.82 1.44 7.97
CA ASP A 140 -15.20 0.38 8.74
C ASP A 140 -13.99 -0.26 8.05
N VAL A 141 -13.57 0.25 6.88
CA VAL A 141 -12.29 -0.15 6.29
C VAL A 141 -11.14 0.59 6.96
N ARG A 142 -10.33 -0.14 7.72
CA ARG A 142 -9.01 0.31 8.19
C ARG A 142 -8.11 -0.88 8.52
N PRO A 143 -6.93 -1.02 7.89
CA PRO A 143 -6.39 -0.19 6.79
C PRO A 143 -7.08 -0.47 5.44
N ALA A 144 -6.70 0.31 4.42
CA ALA A 144 -7.00 -0.03 3.03
C ALA A 144 -6.22 -1.30 2.62
N TYR A 145 -6.76 -2.07 1.66
CA TYR A 145 -6.12 -3.28 1.14
C TYR A 145 -6.72 -3.76 -0.18
N TYR A 146 -5.94 -4.53 -0.94
CA TYR A 146 -6.39 -5.37 -2.05
C TYR A 146 -6.66 -6.82 -1.61
N SER A 147 -7.76 -7.43 -2.11
CA SER A 147 -8.03 -8.86 -1.97
C SER A 147 -7.91 -9.59 -3.31
N SER A 148 -6.93 -10.49 -3.42
CA SER A 148 -6.78 -11.40 -4.58
C SER A 148 -7.91 -12.42 -4.70
N GLY A 149 -8.69 -12.62 -3.63
CA GLY A 149 -9.84 -13.51 -3.64
C GLY A 149 -11.03 -12.94 -4.42
N THR A 150 -11.40 -11.69 -4.12
CA THR A 150 -12.53 -10.99 -4.75
C THR A 150 -12.11 -10.13 -5.94
N GLY A 151 -10.82 -9.78 -6.05
CA GLY A 151 -10.31 -8.80 -7.01
C GLY A 151 -10.74 -7.37 -6.70
N ALA A 152 -10.99 -7.06 -5.42
CA ALA A 152 -11.47 -5.76 -4.98
C ALA A 152 -10.42 -5.02 -4.14
N ILE A 153 -10.42 -3.69 -4.21
CA ILE A 153 -9.73 -2.81 -3.26
C ILE A 153 -10.75 -2.27 -2.27
N TYR A 154 -10.38 -2.24 -0.99
CA TYR A 154 -11.16 -1.66 0.09
C TYR A 154 -10.39 -0.42 0.56
N ILE A 155 -11.05 0.73 0.63
CA ILE A 155 -10.42 2.02 0.89
C ILE A 155 -11.00 2.65 2.15
N ASP A 156 -10.11 2.95 3.10
CA ASP A 156 -10.41 3.76 4.28
C ASP A 156 -10.80 5.19 3.86
N PRO A 157 -11.96 5.73 4.27
CA PRO A 157 -12.36 7.09 3.93
C PRO A 157 -11.47 8.17 4.54
N ALA A 158 -10.56 7.83 5.46
CA ALA A 158 -9.49 8.72 5.91
C ALA A 158 -8.63 9.26 4.75
N TYR A 159 -8.54 8.56 3.62
CA TYR A 159 -7.85 9.04 2.40
C TYR A 159 -8.69 10.01 1.56
N LEU A 160 -9.99 10.16 1.84
CA LEU A 160 -10.94 10.89 1.00
C LEU A 160 -11.35 12.24 1.61
N TRP A 161 -11.56 12.34 2.92
CA TRP A 161 -12.24 13.50 3.50
C TRP A 161 -11.55 14.84 3.25
N VAL A 162 -12.38 15.89 3.17
CA VAL A 162 -12.01 17.30 3.00
C VAL A 162 -12.73 18.15 4.03
N THR A 163 -14.00 17.87 4.34
CA THR A 163 -14.77 18.65 5.33
C THR A 163 -14.96 17.91 6.65
N ASN A 164 -15.20 18.66 7.71
CA ASN A 164 -15.56 18.11 9.02
C ASN A 164 -16.84 17.28 8.99
N GLU A 165 -17.81 17.61 8.13
CA GLU A 165 -19.03 16.82 7.97
C GLU A 165 -18.72 15.43 7.40
N GLU A 166 -17.87 15.35 6.37
CA GLU A 166 -17.37 14.08 5.83
C GLU A 166 -16.59 13.31 6.91
N LYS A 167 -15.65 13.98 7.58
CA LYS A 167 -14.77 13.40 8.61
C LYS A 167 -15.50 12.77 9.79
N LYS A 168 -16.62 13.37 10.22
CA LYS A 168 -17.43 12.87 11.35
C LYS A 168 -18.11 11.52 11.08
N THR A 169 -18.16 11.08 9.83
CA THR A 169 -18.71 9.78 9.44
C THR A 169 -17.66 8.66 9.42
N ILE A 170 -16.39 8.97 9.69
CA ILE A 170 -15.29 8.01 9.58
C ILE A 170 -15.05 7.31 10.92
N ASN A 171 -14.88 5.99 10.90
CA ASN A 171 -14.44 5.25 12.08
C ASN A 171 -13.01 5.68 12.48
N VAL A 172 -12.84 6.03 13.76
CA VAL A 172 -11.55 6.50 14.32
C VAL A 172 -10.76 5.38 15.00
N LYS A 173 -11.17 4.11 14.83
CA LYS A 173 -10.46 2.94 15.33
C LYS A 173 -9.00 2.96 14.89
N GLN A 174 -8.13 2.51 15.78
CA GLN A 174 -6.71 2.46 15.53
C GLN A 174 -6.38 1.32 14.55
N ASP A 175 -5.38 1.53 13.67
CA ASP A 175 -4.85 0.45 12.83
C ASP A 175 -4.31 -0.67 13.74
N TYR A 176 -4.65 -1.93 13.45
CA TYR A 176 -4.26 -3.08 14.25
C TYR A 176 -2.74 -3.29 14.36
N ARG A 177 -1.97 -2.71 13.42
CA ARG A 177 -0.50 -2.73 13.40
C ARG A 177 0.13 -1.70 14.33
N SER A 178 -0.67 -0.80 14.89
CA SER A 178 -0.13 0.24 15.76
C SER A 178 0.56 -0.37 16.99
N GLY A 179 1.78 0.09 17.24
CA GLY A 179 2.59 -0.32 18.39
C GLY A 179 3.39 -1.61 18.19
N PHE A 180 3.43 -2.16 16.97
CA PHE A 180 4.28 -3.31 16.63
C PHE A 180 5.77 -3.03 16.83
N ASP A 181 6.20 -1.80 16.61
CA ASP A 181 7.58 -1.32 16.67
C ASP A 181 7.89 -0.51 17.94
N ASP A 182 6.96 -0.39 18.89
CA ASP A 182 7.12 0.38 20.15
C ASP A 182 8.34 -0.05 20.99
N GLU A 183 8.83 -1.29 20.81
CA GLU A 183 10.01 -1.80 21.53
C GLU A 183 11.34 -1.44 20.86
N LEU A 184 11.32 -0.91 19.63
CA LEU A 184 12.50 -0.46 18.91
C LEU A 184 12.91 0.95 19.38
N GLN A 185 14.21 1.23 19.34
CA GLN A 185 14.77 2.51 19.79
C GLN A 185 15.07 3.47 18.63
N PHE A 186 14.54 3.17 17.45
CA PHE A 186 14.49 4.05 16.29
C PHE A 186 13.06 4.13 15.77
N VAL A 187 12.77 5.18 15.01
CA VAL A 187 11.50 5.37 14.30
C VAL A 187 11.79 5.38 12.80
N SER A 188 11.09 4.55 12.04
CA SER A 188 11.07 4.65 10.58
C SER A 188 10.02 5.68 10.16
N THR A 189 10.35 6.50 9.18
CA THR A 189 9.40 7.48 8.65
C THR A 189 9.72 7.83 7.22
N TYR A 190 8.70 8.33 6.54
CA TYR A 190 8.83 8.88 5.22
C TYR A 190 7.98 10.14 5.03
N ARG A 191 8.30 10.91 4.00
CA ARG A 191 7.42 11.96 3.49
C ARG A 191 7.65 12.18 2.01
N TYR A 192 6.59 12.58 1.31
CA TYR A 192 6.76 13.17 -0.02
C TYR A 192 6.99 14.67 0.10
N VAL A 193 8.01 15.17 -0.59
CA VAL A 193 8.37 16.59 -0.63
C VAL A 193 8.41 17.12 -2.05
N THR A 194 8.06 18.39 -2.21
CA THR A 194 8.20 19.11 -3.48
C THR A 194 9.67 19.35 -3.82
N ALA A 195 9.95 19.83 -5.04
CA ALA A 195 11.30 20.21 -5.44
C ALA A 195 11.94 21.31 -4.54
N SER A 196 11.12 22.11 -3.84
CA SER A 196 11.62 23.10 -2.87
C SER A 196 11.84 22.52 -1.46
N GLY A 197 11.57 21.23 -1.24
CA GLY A 197 11.69 20.56 0.05
C GLY A 197 10.50 20.77 0.99
N ALA A 198 9.37 21.29 0.51
CA ALA A 198 8.16 21.41 1.33
C ALA A 198 7.37 20.11 1.31
N ARG A 199 6.75 19.73 2.44
CA ARG A 199 5.84 18.58 2.52
C ARG A 199 4.74 18.67 1.45
N ALA A 200 4.44 17.56 0.78
CA ALA A 200 3.49 17.52 -0.33
C ALA A 200 2.04 17.66 0.10
N ALA A 201 1.70 17.16 1.30
CA ALA A 201 0.36 17.18 1.86
C ALA A 201 0.38 17.14 3.38
N ASN A 202 -0.76 17.46 3.99
CA ASN A 202 -1.02 17.30 5.42
C ASN A 202 -2.17 16.30 5.64
N TRP A 203 -1.91 15.24 6.42
CA TRP A 203 -2.90 14.20 6.72
C TRP A 203 -4.08 14.78 7.52
N GLY A 204 -3.81 15.68 8.46
CA GLY A 204 -4.81 16.23 9.37
C GLY A 204 -5.30 15.21 10.40
N SER A 205 -6.00 15.70 11.43
CA SER A 205 -6.55 14.86 12.49
C SER A 205 -7.99 14.47 12.21
N LEU A 206 -8.32 13.19 12.41
CA LEU A 206 -9.70 12.70 12.39
C LEU A 206 -10.54 13.16 13.60
N THR A 207 -9.89 13.66 14.66
CA THR A 207 -10.56 13.92 15.95
C THR A 207 -10.70 15.41 16.30
N ASP A 208 -10.18 16.32 15.47
CA ASP A 208 -10.30 17.76 15.69
C ASP A 208 -11.40 18.40 14.80
N ASP A 209 -11.53 19.73 14.86
CA ASP A 209 -12.48 20.49 14.02
C ASP A 209 -11.81 21.13 12.78
N SER A 210 -10.67 20.62 12.32
CA SER A 210 -9.98 21.12 11.12
C SER A 210 -10.48 20.44 9.82
N ASN A 211 -10.61 21.24 8.76
CA ASN A 211 -10.82 20.73 7.41
C ASN A 211 -9.47 20.36 6.76
N ARG A 212 -9.48 19.42 5.82
CA ARG A 212 -8.36 19.09 4.94
C ARG A 212 -8.55 19.76 3.58
N THR A 213 -7.48 20.07 2.86
CA THR A 213 -7.64 20.58 1.48
C THR A 213 -7.96 19.45 0.50
N TYR A 214 -8.63 19.79 -0.61
CA TYR A 214 -8.80 18.83 -1.71
C TYR A 214 -7.47 18.35 -2.30
N ALA A 215 -6.44 19.20 -2.30
CA ALA A 215 -5.12 18.84 -2.81
C ALA A 215 -4.47 17.74 -1.95
N ASP A 216 -4.61 17.82 -0.62
CA ASP A 216 -4.13 16.78 0.30
C ASP A 216 -4.89 15.46 0.08
N ALA A 217 -6.23 15.49 0.02
CA ALA A 217 -7.02 14.29 -0.25
C ALA A 217 -6.67 13.64 -1.60
N ARG A 218 -6.48 14.47 -2.65
CA ARG A 218 -6.02 14.00 -3.95
C ARG A 218 -4.64 13.35 -3.86
N PHE A 219 -3.70 13.93 -3.11
CA PHE A 219 -2.39 13.36 -2.90
C PHE A 219 -2.47 11.99 -2.21
N TYR A 220 -3.16 11.89 -1.07
CA TYR A 220 -3.23 10.66 -0.29
C TYR A 220 -3.93 9.52 -1.03
N LEU A 221 -5.07 9.80 -1.66
CA LEU A 221 -5.74 8.77 -2.45
C LEU A 221 -4.91 8.37 -3.68
N SER A 222 -4.25 9.31 -4.35
CA SER A 222 -3.42 8.97 -5.52
C SER A 222 -2.24 8.07 -5.13
N ARG A 223 -1.60 8.37 -4.00
CA ARG A 223 -0.54 7.54 -3.42
C ARG A 223 -1.06 6.12 -3.16
N LEU A 224 -2.09 6.00 -2.32
CA LEU A 224 -2.69 4.72 -1.95
C LEU A 224 -3.10 3.91 -3.19
N LEU A 225 -3.75 4.54 -4.17
CA LEU A 225 -4.18 3.84 -5.37
C LEU A 225 -3.01 3.34 -6.20
N LEU A 226 -1.92 4.10 -6.31
CA LEU A 226 -0.74 3.62 -7.03
C LEU A 226 -0.15 2.38 -6.36
N HIS A 227 -0.14 2.34 -5.02
CA HIS A 227 0.29 1.18 -4.25
C HIS A 227 -0.62 -0.03 -4.45
N GLU A 228 -1.91 0.10 -4.13
CA GLU A 228 -2.88 -1.01 -4.21
C GLU A 228 -3.06 -1.53 -5.63
N LEU A 229 -3.03 -0.64 -6.62
CA LEU A 229 -3.10 -1.05 -8.02
C LEU A 229 -1.81 -1.71 -8.50
N ALA A 230 -0.66 -1.49 -7.84
CA ALA A 230 0.54 -2.27 -8.13
C ALA A 230 0.32 -3.74 -7.77
N HIS A 231 -0.26 -4.05 -6.61
CA HIS A 231 -0.63 -5.42 -6.25
C HIS A 231 -1.60 -6.02 -7.27
N VAL A 232 -2.62 -5.27 -7.68
CA VAL A 232 -3.59 -5.73 -8.69
C VAL A 232 -2.89 -6.17 -9.98
N ASN A 233 -1.96 -5.35 -10.46
CA ASN A 233 -1.27 -5.61 -11.73
C ASN A 233 -0.10 -6.60 -11.60
N ASP A 234 0.35 -6.89 -10.37
CA ASP A 234 1.26 -8.00 -10.07
C ASP A 234 0.55 -9.35 -10.16
N PHE A 235 -0.63 -9.47 -9.55
CA PHE A 235 -1.42 -10.71 -9.56
C PHE A 235 -2.17 -10.94 -10.87
N ILE A 236 -2.54 -9.86 -11.58
CA ILE A 236 -3.29 -9.92 -12.84
C ILE A 236 -2.61 -9.00 -13.87
N PRO A 237 -1.64 -9.52 -14.64
CA PRO A 237 -0.87 -8.73 -15.60
C PRO A 237 -1.73 -8.05 -16.68
N TYR A 238 -1.26 -6.91 -17.18
CA TYR A 238 -2.01 -5.99 -18.04
C TYR A 238 -2.49 -6.57 -19.40
N ASP A 239 -1.87 -7.66 -19.86
CA ASP A 239 -2.12 -8.35 -21.13
C ASP A 239 -2.84 -9.70 -20.96
N SER A 240 -3.18 -10.08 -19.71
CA SER A 240 -3.74 -11.39 -19.40
C SER A 240 -5.25 -11.52 -19.67
N TYR A 241 -5.98 -10.40 -19.72
CA TYR A 241 -7.46 -10.34 -19.63
C TYR A 241 -8.20 -11.20 -20.66
N ASP A 242 -7.73 -11.25 -21.90
CA ASP A 242 -8.38 -12.01 -22.99
C ASP A 242 -8.17 -13.53 -22.85
N SER A 243 -7.17 -13.95 -22.08
CA SER A 243 -6.82 -15.36 -21.87
C SER A 243 -7.47 -15.98 -20.63
N ILE A 244 -8.01 -15.15 -19.73
CA ILE A 244 -8.64 -15.62 -18.49
C ILE A 244 -9.98 -16.29 -18.80
N ASN A 245 -10.14 -17.53 -18.37
CA ASN A 245 -11.40 -18.26 -18.48
C ASN A 245 -12.45 -17.62 -17.56
N ARG A 246 -13.54 -17.09 -18.14
CA ARG A 246 -14.62 -16.44 -17.37
C ARG A 246 -15.37 -17.37 -16.41
N ASN A 247 -15.26 -18.69 -16.57
CA ASN A 247 -15.82 -19.64 -15.61
C ASN A 247 -15.00 -19.74 -14.31
N ASN A 248 -13.80 -19.15 -14.26
CA ASN A 248 -12.99 -19.09 -13.06
C ASN A 248 -13.47 -17.96 -12.14
N THR A 249 -13.24 -18.10 -10.84
CA THR A 249 -13.21 -16.97 -9.89
C THR A 249 -11.93 -16.15 -10.06
N VAL A 250 -11.86 -14.96 -9.46
CA VAL A 250 -10.59 -14.19 -9.43
C VAL A 250 -9.49 -14.99 -8.76
N LEU A 251 -9.76 -15.58 -7.59
CA LEU A 251 -8.81 -16.44 -6.88
C LEU A 251 -8.25 -17.54 -7.79
N GLN A 252 -9.11 -18.24 -8.56
CA GLN A 252 -8.66 -19.26 -9.50
C GLN A 252 -7.85 -18.67 -10.66
N ALA A 253 -8.21 -17.50 -11.17
CA ALA A 253 -7.42 -16.82 -12.21
C ALA A 253 -6.02 -16.47 -11.70
N VAL A 254 -5.91 -15.89 -10.50
CA VAL A 254 -4.64 -15.56 -9.84
C VAL A 254 -3.83 -16.83 -9.57
N SER A 255 -4.41 -17.89 -8.99
CA SER A 255 -3.70 -19.16 -8.75
C SER A 255 -3.17 -19.82 -10.03
N ASN A 256 -3.83 -19.63 -11.17
CA ASN A 256 -3.34 -20.14 -12.45
C ASN A 256 -2.15 -19.35 -13.01
N MET A 257 -1.87 -18.16 -12.43
CA MET A 257 -0.79 -17.25 -12.80
C MET A 257 0.24 -17.08 -11.68
N GLU A 258 0.10 -17.83 -10.59
CA GLU A 258 0.88 -17.64 -9.35
C GLU A 258 2.37 -17.91 -9.55
N GLU A 259 2.74 -18.79 -10.48
CA GLU A 259 4.14 -18.98 -10.83
C GLU A 259 4.62 -17.87 -11.77
N GLY A 260 5.46 -16.96 -11.25
CA GLY A 260 6.12 -15.94 -12.05
C GLY A 260 5.37 -14.62 -12.11
N THR A 261 4.74 -14.22 -11.00
CA THR A 261 4.30 -12.82 -10.81
C THR A 261 5.47 -11.85 -11.03
N ILE A 262 5.19 -10.57 -11.22
CA ILE A 262 6.24 -9.57 -11.42
C ILE A 262 7.08 -9.45 -10.14
N SER A 263 6.49 -9.61 -8.96
CA SER A 263 7.20 -9.70 -7.68
C SER A 263 8.14 -10.91 -7.61
N ASP A 264 7.71 -12.11 -8.05
CA ASP A 264 8.59 -13.28 -8.15
C ASP A 264 9.78 -13.02 -9.08
N GLN A 265 9.52 -12.39 -10.23
CA GLN A 265 10.55 -12.06 -11.21
C GLN A 265 11.55 -11.03 -10.64
N LEU A 266 11.06 -10.03 -9.90
CA LEU A 266 11.90 -9.04 -9.21
C LEU A 266 12.82 -9.73 -8.20
N VAL A 267 12.27 -10.56 -7.32
CA VAL A 267 13.05 -11.33 -6.34
C VAL A 267 14.05 -12.25 -7.02
N SER A 268 13.68 -12.91 -8.12
CA SER A 268 14.61 -13.78 -8.85
C SER A 268 15.75 -13.01 -9.54
N TRP A 269 15.54 -11.75 -9.90
CA TRP A 269 16.50 -10.94 -10.64
C TRP A 269 17.40 -10.10 -9.72
N ARG A 270 16.80 -9.38 -8.77
CA ARG A 270 17.43 -8.44 -7.84
C ARG A 270 16.75 -8.56 -6.47
N PRO A 271 17.04 -9.61 -5.67
CA PRO A 271 16.43 -9.78 -4.36
C PRO A 271 16.97 -8.76 -3.34
N LEU A 272 16.19 -8.54 -2.28
CA LEU A 272 16.71 -7.93 -1.04
C LEU A 272 17.54 -8.95 -0.27
N HIS A 273 18.58 -8.49 0.41
CA HIS A 273 19.58 -9.33 1.05
C HIS A 273 19.71 -9.10 2.57
N SER A 274 19.24 -7.97 3.08
CA SER A 274 19.39 -7.64 4.49
C SER A 274 18.57 -8.56 5.38
N THR A 275 19.26 -9.42 6.13
CA THR A 275 18.61 -10.27 7.14
C THR A 275 18.18 -9.48 8.37
N ILE A 276 18.81 -8.33 8.63
CA ILE A 276 18.40 -7.43 9.70
C ILE A 276 17.04 -6.83 9.35
N TRP A 277 16.89 -6.31 8.13
CA TRP A 277 15.63 -5.73 7.69
C TRP A 277 14.54 -6.76 7.44
N ASP A 278 14.84 -7.98 6.97
CA ASP A 278 13.85 -9.08 6.94
C ASP A 278 13.29 -9.36 8.35
N GLY A 279 14.16 -9.36 9.36
CA GLY A 279 13.75 -9.52 10.75
C GLY A 279 12.95 -8.32 11.28
N LEU A 280 13.37 -7.10 10.95
CA LEU A 280 12.66 -5.87 11.36
C LEU A 280 11.29 -5.76 10.68
N GLY A 281 11.16 -6.12 9.41
CA GLY A 281 9.89 -6.10 8.69
C GLY A 281 8.84 -7.00 9.33
N LYS A 282 9.24 -8.18 9.85
CA LYS A 282 8.35 -9.06 10.62
C LYS A 282 7.87 -8.44 11.92
N VAL A 283 8.74 -7.69 12.61
CA VAL A 283 8.37 -6.95 13.82
C VAL A 283 7.41 -5.83 13.44
N MET A 284 7.87 -4.89 12.61
CA MET A 284 7.20 -3.63 12.29
C MET A 284 5.87 -3.81 11.56
N PHE A 285 5.74 -4.85 10.72
CA PHE A 285 4.60 -4.98 9.82
C PHE A 285 3.78 -6.26 10.01
N GLN A 286 4.32 -7.27 10.70
CA GLN A 286 3.65 -8.57 10.91
C GLN A 286 3.39 -8.90 12.39
N GLY A 287 3.85 -8.07 13.33
CA GLY A 287 3.57 -8.19 14.76
C GLY A 287 4.42 -9.25 15.47
N GLU A 288 5.58 -9.63 14.92
CA GLU A 288 6.55 -10.44 15.66
C GLU A 288 7.17 -9.64 16.82
N THR A 289 7.45 -10.31 17.95
CA THR A 289 8.11 -9.66 19.08
C THR A 289 9.58 -9.39 18.77
N ALA A 290 10.03 -8.15 18.99
CA ALA A 290 11.42 -7.77 18.77
C ALA A 290 12.39 -8.57 19.66
N THR A 291 13.47 -9.06 19.06
CA THR A 291 14.57 -9.70 19.81
C THR A 291 15.42 -8.68 20.56
N GLY A 292 16.14 -9.10 21.59
CA GLY A 292 17.06 -8.21 22.31
C GLY A 292 18.15 -7.58 21.43
N ALA A 293 18.52 -8.22 20.31
CA ALA A 293 19.45 -7.66 19.33
C ALA A 293 18.78 -6.56 18.49
N GLN A 294 17.56 -6.79 17.99
CA GLN A 294 16.79 -5.78 17.25
C GLN A 294 16.47 -4.56 18.12
N LYS A 295 16.10 -4.80 19.39
CA LYS A 295 15.88 -3.74 20.39
C LYS A 295 17.11 -2.89 20.67
N ALA A 296 18.32 -3.31 20.27
CA ALA A 296 19.56 -2.58 20.49
C ALA A 296 20.06 -1.84 19.24
N LEU A 297 19.41 -2.01 18.09
CA LEU A 297 19.76 -1.33 16.86
C LEU A 297 19.40 0.16 16.96
N THR A 298 20.35 1.03 16.59
CA THR A 298 20.13 2.47 16.50
C THR A 298 19.60 2.88 15.13
N ALA A 299 19.09 4.11 15.03
CA ALA A 299 18.67 4.69 13.75
C ALA A 299 19.80 4.73 12.70
N GLU A 300 21.05 4.90 13.13
CA GLU A 300 22.22 4.85 12.24
C GLU A 300 22.50 3.41 11.79
N ASP A 301 22.45 2.43 12.69
CA ASP A 301 22.70 1.01 12.35
C ASP A 301 21.72 0.51 11.26
N VAL A 302 20.42 0.77 11.46
CA VAL A 302 19.40 0.32 10.50
C VAL A 302 19.47 1.10 9.19
N GLY A 303 19.85 2.39 9.25
CA GLY A 303 20.03 3.22 8.06
C GLY A 303 21.20 2.79 7.18
N LEU A 304 22.35 2.49 7.78
CA LEU A 304 23.51 1.98 7.04
C LEU A 304 23.22 0.62 6.41
N GLU A 305 22.46 -0.23 7.11
CA GLU A 305 22.06 -1.52 6.57
C GLU A 305 21.03 -1.37 5.44
N PHE A 306 20.07 -0.44 5.58
CA PHE A 306 19.10 -0.12 4.53
C PHE A 306 19.80 0.40 3.26
N GLU A 307 20.74 1.33 3.44
CA GLU A 307 21.55 1.91 2.35
C GLU A 307 22.38 0.87 1.61
N SER A 308 22.79 -0.21 2.28
CA SER A 308 23.58 -1.27 1.67
C SER A 308 22.77 -2.26 0.83
N ASP A 309 21.45 -2.21 0.93
CA ASP A 309 20.51 -2.99 0.14
C ASP A 309 19.83 -2.11 -0.91
N SER A 310 18.80 -2.63 -1.58
CA SER A 310 18.18 -2.01 -2.75
C SER A 310 16.67 -1.84 -2.64
N ALA A 311 16.17 -1.77 -1.41
CA ALA A 311 14.79 -1.42 -1.11
C ALA A 311 14.53 0.08 -1.36
N ALA A 312 13.38 0.42 -1.94
CA ALA A 312 12.97 1.82 -2.08
C ALA A 312 12.40 2.40 -0.78
N ASP A 313 11.93 1.55 0.12
CA ASP A 313 11.25 1.84 1.37
C ASP A 313 11.37 0.62 2.30
N ASP A 314 11.36 0.80 3.62
CA ASP A 314 11.51 -0.31 4.57
C ASP A 314 10.29 -1.23 4.63
N TYR A 315 9.11 -0.78 4.19
CA TYR A 315 7.93 -1.64 4.03
C TYR A 315 8.15 -2.75 3.00
N ALA A 316 9.11 -2.60 2.08
CA ALA A 316 9.54 -3.63 1.15
C ALA A 316 9.97 -4.94 1.84
N TYR A 317 10.42 -4.87 3.09
CA TYR A 317 10.82 -6.06 3.86
C TYR A 317 9.65 -6.78 4.54
N SER A 318 8.42 -6.25 4.43
CA SER A 318 7.21 -6.95 4.87
C SER A 318 6.91 -8.14 3.95
N SER A 319 6.96 -7.95 2.63
CA SER A 319 6.84 -9.04 1.66
C SER A 319 7.34 -8.61 0.27
N GLN A 320 7.59 -9.57 -0.61
CA GLN A 320 7.93 -9.29 -2.02
C GLN A 320 6.85 -8.48 -2.76
N TYR A 321 5.58 -8.58 -2.33
CA TYR A 321 4.48 -7.84 -2.94
C TYR A 321 4.56 -6.36 -2.56
N GLU A 322 4.98 -6.07 -1.32
CA GLU A 322 5.17 -4.71 -0.82
C GLU A 322 6.40 -4.05 -1.43
N ASP A 323 7.47 -4.81 -1.64
CA ASP A 323 8.66 -4.33 -2.36
C ASP A 323 8.31 -3.84 -3.77
N LEU A 324 7.56 -4.66 -4.52
CA LEU A 324 7.06 -4.28 -5.84
C LEU A 324 6.14 -3.05 -5.76
N ALA A 325 5.21 -3.00 -4.81
CA ALA A 325 4.25 -1.91 -4.70
C ALA A 325 4.92 -0.57 -4.32
N MET A 326 5.87 -0.58 -3.39
CA MET A 326 6.62 0.63 -3.00
C MET A 326 7.49 1.16 -4.14
N LEU A 327 8.17 0.29 -4.89
CA LEU A 327 8.93 0.68 -6.09
C LEU A 327 8.04 1.38 -7.12
N PHE A 328 6.84 0.83 -7.35
CA PHE A 328 5.89 1.39 -8.30
C PHE A 328 5.30 2.71 -7.80
N GLU A 329 4.81 2.75 -6.56
CA GLU A 329 4.20 3.93 -5.93
C GLU A 329 5.15 5.13 -6.00
N ILE A 330 6.37 4.97 -5.48
CA ILE A 330 7.35 6.05 -5.38
C ILE A 330 7.73 6.58 -6.77
N ALA A 331 7.97 5.68 -7.73
CA ALA A 331 8.31 6.07 -9.10
C ALA A 331 7.15 6.81 -9.79
N MET A 332 5.91 6.35 -9.63
CA MET A 332 4.73 6.98 -10.22
C MET A 332 4.38 8.31 -9.55
N MET A 333 4.55 8.42 -8.23
CA MET A 333 4.38 9.68 -7.51
C MET A 333 5.40 10.73 -7.98
N LYS A 334 6.65 10.32 -8.23
CA LYS A 334 7.67 11.18 -8.85
C LYS A 334 7.31 11.55 -10.28
N LYS A 335 6.86 10.59 -11.11
CA LYS A 335 6.52 10.79 -12.52
C LYS A 335 5.33 11.73 -12.73
N PHE A 336 4.24 11.52 -12.00
CA PHE A 336 2.98 12.22 -12.24
C PHE A 336 2.84 13.52 -11.46
N PHE A 337 3.48 13.63 -10.30
CA PHE A 337 3.32 14.76 -9.39
C PHE A 337 4.63 15.52 -9.12
N ASN A 338 5.77 15.03 -9.64
CA ASN A 338 7.10 15.59 -9.40
C ASN A 338 7.44 15.74 -7.90
N LEU A 339 7.04 14.74 -7.11
CA LEU A 339 7.33 14.68 -5.69
C LEU A 339 8.52 13.74 -5.42
N ASN A 340 9.40 14.16 -4.52
CA ASN A 340 10.51 13.33 -4.08
C ASN A 340 10.09 12.56 -2.83
N TYR A 341 10.42 11.28 -2.78
CA TYR A 341 10.28 10.46 -1.59
C TYR A 341 11.48 10.68 -0.68
N GLU A 342 11.23 11.00 0.58
CA GLU A 342 12.23 11.14 1.63
C GLU A 342 12.01 10.04 2.66
N GLN A 343 12.96 9.10 2.76
CA GLN A 343 13.00 8.05 3.79
C GLN A 343 13.96 8.50 4.89
N ALA A 344 13.62 8.24 6.15
CA ALA A 344 14.51 8.49 7.27
C ALA A 344 14.31 7.50 8.42
N PHE A 345 15.41 7.26 9.14
CA PHE A 345 15.42 6.57 10.42
C PHE A 345 15.85 7.55 11.50
N LEU A 346 15.00 7.70 12.51
CA LEU A 346 15.10 8.76 13.50
C LEU A 346 15.35 8.18 14.89
N THR A 347 16.10 8.91 15.71
CA THR A 347 16.25 8.66 17.14
C THR A 347 15.30 9.58 17.92
N PRO A 348 14.32 9.03 18.65
CA PRO A 348 13.46 9.85 19.52
C PRO A 348 14.24 10.31 20.77
N THR A 349 13.96 11.52 21.27
CA THR A 349 14.74 12.14 22.38
C THR A 349 13.92 12.75 23.51
N GLY A 350 12.61 12.55 23.54
CA GLY A 350 11.74 13.21 24.51
C GLY A 350 10.33 12.64 24.55
N THR A 351 9.35 13.53 24.67
CA THR A 351 7.92 13.17 24.66
C THR A 351 7.33 13.00 23.26
N GLU A 352 8.16 13.14 22.22
CA GLU A 352 7.85 12.67 20.85
C GLU A 352 6.61 13.33 20.22
N THR A 353 6.32 14.58 20.59
CA THR A 353 5.17 15.36 20.12
C THR A 353 5.48 16.15 18.86
N TYR A 354 6.70 16.65 18.74
CA TYR A 354 7.09 17.60 17.70
C TYR A 354 8.26 17.08 16.87
N CYS A 355 8.36 17.53 15.62
CA CYS A 355 9.43 17.10 14.71
C CYS A 355 10.84 17.41 15.24
N ASN A 356 10.99 18.40 16.13
CA ASN A 356 12.30 18.77 16.68
C ASN A 356 12.76 17.87 17.82
N GLU A 357 11.95 16.88 18.21
CA GLU A 357 12.25 15.88 19.25
C GLU A 357 12.74 14.55 18.65
N TYR A 358 12.88 14.49 17.33
CA TYR A 358 13.42 13.37 16.57
C TYR A 358 14.68 13.79 15.83
N PHE A 359 15.80 13.11 16.06
CA PHE A 359 17.05 13.37 15.35
C PHE A 359 17.31 12.34 14.27
N ILE A 360 17.78 12.83 13.13
CA ILE A 360 18.08 12.00 11.97
C ILE A 360 19.32 11.15 12.27
N GLY A 361 19.14 9.83 12.30
CA GLY A 361 20.25 8.86 12.32
C GLY A 361 20.73 8.55 10.90
N TRP A 362 19.78 8.41 9.98
CA TRP A 362 20.00 8.27 8.54
C TRP A 362 18.78 8.79 7.77
N GLY A 363 18.98 9.24 6.54
CA GLY A 363 17.88 9.57 5.66
C GLY A 363 18.34 10.12 4.32
N ALA A 364 17.49 9.99 3.31
CA ALA A 364 17.78 10.46 1.97
C ALA A 364 16.52 10.89 1.24
N VAL A 365 16.65 11.92 0.40
CA VAL A 365 15.59 12.45 -0.47
C VAL A 365 15.86 12.03 -1.89
N GLY A 366 14.82 11.55 -2.57
CA GLY A 366 14.96 11.00 -3.92
C GLY A 366 15.67 9.65 -3.90
N TRP A 367 15.45 8.83 -2.87
CA TRP A 367 16.10 7.52 -2.69
C TRP A 367 15.88 6.58 -3.90
N ILE A 368 14.73 6.69 -4.58
CA ILE A 368 14.42 6.01 -5.85
C ILE A 368 15.44 6.28 -6.98
N GLY A 369 16.27 7.32 -6.84
CA GLY A 369 17.36 7.66 -7.76
C GLY A 369 18.68 6.92 -7.49
N ASP A 370 18.80 6.19 -6.37
CA ASP A 370 19.92 5.29 -6.11
C ASP A 370 20.07 4.29 -7.26
N THR A 371 21.30 3.87 -7.58
CA THR A 371 21.55 3.07 -8.78
C THR A 371 20.82 1.72 -8.74
N ASP A 372 20.90 1.00 -7.62
CA ASP A 372 20.34 -0.35 -7.51
C ASP A 372 18.81 -0.27 -7.34
N VAL A 373 18.32 0.67 -6.54
CA VAL A 373 16.88 0.92 -6.38
C VAL A 373 16.23 1.36 -7.71
N LYS A 374 16.91 2.22 -8.48
CA LYS A 374 16.42 2.73 -9.76
C LYS A 374 16.29 1.63 -10.81
N GLU A 375 17.25 0.71 -10.89
CA GLU A 375 17.17 -0.43 -11.80
C GLU A 375 15.94 -1.31 -11.49
N ARG A 376 15.69 -1.57 -10.21
CA ARG A 376 14.51 -2.32 -9.75
C ARG A 376 13.21 -1.58 -10.07
N ALA A 377 13.16 -0.28 -9.82
CA ALA A 377 11.98 0.54 -10.11
C ALA A 377 11.67 0.58 -11.62
N GLN A 378 12.70 0.67 -12.46
CA GLN A 378 12.53 0.63 -13.91
C GLN A 378 11.94 -0.71 -14.37
N PHE A 379 12.43 -1.83 -13.84
CA PHE A 379 11.84 -3.14 -14.11
C PHE A 379 10.36 -3.19 -13.75
N VAL A 380 10.01 -2.78 -12.52
CA VAL A 380 8.63 -2.82 -12.00
C VAL A 380 7.70 -1.94 -12.83
N THR A 381 8.08 -0.68 -13.10
CA THR A 381 7.21 0.24 -13.85
C THR A 381 7.03 -0.17 -15.31
N SER A 382 8.07 -0.70 -15.95
CA SER A 382 7.97 -1.26 -17.30
C SER A 382 7.09 -2.51 -17.36
N ALA A 383 7.05 -3.32 -16.31
CA ALA A 383 6.22 -4.52 -16.25
C ALA A 383 4.74 -4.20 -15.98
N LEU A 384 4.46 -3.30 -15.03
CA LEU A 384 3.08 -2.98 -14.62
C LEU A 384 2.37 -2.00 -15.56
N LEU A 385 3.10 -1.09 -16.20
CA LEU A 385 2.53 -0.05 -17.07
C LEU A 385 3.39 0.21 -18.32
N PRO A 386 3.57 -0.79 -19.21
CA PRO A 386 4.52 -0.73 -20.32
C PRO A 386 4.24 0.35 -21.37
N GLN A 387 2.99 0.79 -21.48
CA GLN A 387 2.60 1.89 -22.38
C GLN A 387 3.05 3.28 -21.90
N LEU A 388 3.53 3.40 -20.65
CA LEU A 388 4.08 4.65 -20.14
C LEU A 388 5.58 4.70 -20.44
N GLU A 389 5.99 5.65 -21.28
CA GLU A 389 7.40 5.87 -21.60
C GLU A 389 8.16 6.41 -20.37
N MET A 390 9.06 5.57 -19.85
CA MET A 390 9.83 5.82 -18.61
C MET A 390 11.35 5.91 -18.83
N ASP A 391 11.87 5.62 -20.02
CA ASP A 391 13.31 5.59 -20.28
C ASP A 391 14.00 6.93 -19.96
N MET A 392 13.50 8.03 -20.53
CA MET A 392 14.02 9.37 -20.25
C MET A 392 13.82 9.77 -18.78
N PHE A 393 12.72 9.31 -18.15
CA PHE A 393 12.47 9.58 -16.73
C PHE A 393 13.58 8.99 -15.85
N TYR A 394 13.95 7.73 -16.08
CA TYR A 394 15.02 7.07 -15.32
C TYR A 394 16.41 7.57 -15.70
N GLN A 395 16.63 7.93 -16.97
CA GLN A 395 17.88 8.54 -17.42
C GLN A 395 18.15 9.88 -16.70
N ASP A 396 17.11 10.70 -16.53
CA ASP A 396 17.22 12.04 -15.96
C ASP A 396 16.99 12.07 -14.43
N LEU A 397 16.71 10.91 -13.81
CA LEU A 397 16.45 10.81 -12.38
C LEU A 397 17.74 11.10 -11.60
N PRO A 398 17.78 12.17 -10.78
CA PRO A 398 18.99 12.53 -10.02
C PRO A 398 19.25 11.48 -8.93
N GLY A 399 20.51 11.32 -8.55
CA GLY A 399 20.89 10.50 -7.40
C GLY A 399 20.37 11.09 -6.07
N PRO A 400 20.30 10.27 -5.00
CA PRO A 400 19.74 10.68 -3.72
C PRO A 400 20.53 11.82 -3.06
N GLN A 401 19.83 12.62 -2.26
CA GLN A 401 20.42 13.65 -1.40
C GLN A 401 20.29 13.23 0.05
N TYR A 402 21.42 12.95 0.70
CA TYR A 402 21.43 12.55 2.11
C TYR A 402 21.04 13.70 3.02
N LEU A 403 20.25 13.38 4.03
CA LEU A 403 19.94 14.25 5.15
C LEU A 403 21.17 14.35 6.08
N THR A 404 21.25 15.46 6.81
CA THR A 404 22.36 15.67 7.75
C THR A 404 22.07 14.97 9.07
N GLN A 405 22.87 13.95 9.41
CA GLN A 405 22.79 13.25 10.68
C GLN A 405 22.86 14.22 11.87
N GLY A 406 22.04 13.96 12.89
CA GLY A 406 21.93 14.78 14.10
C GLY A 406 21.16 16.10 13.93
N GLN A 407 20.69 16.44 12.72
CA GLN A 407 19.65 17.45 12.57
C GLN A 407 18.31 16.89 13.02
N ASP A 408 17.41 17.79 13.41
CA ASP A 408 16.06 17.40 13.78
C ASP A 408 15.14 17.22 12.54
N TRP A 409 14.04 16.50 12.70
CA TRP A 409 13.12 16.16 11.59
C TRP A 409 12.32 17.36 11.05
N CYS A 410 12.32 18.51 11.74
CA CYS A 410 11.77 19.74 11.19
C CYS A 410 12.67 20.34 10.11
N ALA A 411 13.95 19.95 10.07
CA ALA A 411 14.88 20.48 9.09
C ALA A 411 14.41 20.16 7.66
N PRO A 412 14.43 21.15 6.75
CA PRO A 412 14.16 20.89 5.36
C PRO A 412 15.29 20.02 4.78
N PRO A 413 14.97 19.14 3.82
CA PRO A 413 15.91 18.16 3.30
C PRO A 413 17.18 18.74 2.66
N ASN A 414 17.18 20.04 2.31
CA ASN A 414 18.25 20.69 1.56
C ASN A 414 19.16 21.64 2.36
N GLY A 415 19.11 21.65 3.70
CA GLY A 415 20.15 22.19 4.62
C GLY A 415 20.77 23.59 4.39
N SER A 416 20.39 24.35 3.36
CA SER A 416 21.20 25.44 2.80
C SER A 416 20.50 26.79 2.75
N GLY A 417 19.29 26.90 3.30
CA GLY A 417 18.62 28.17 3.49
C GLY A 417 18.44 28.46 4.96
N GLN A 418 18.91 29.62 5.44
CA GLN A 418 18.34 30.24 6.63
C GLN A 418 16.87 30.59 6.32
N GLN A 419 15.98 29.62 6.45
CA GLN A 419 14.56 29.88 6.50
C GLN A 419 14.20 30.34 7.91
N LYS A 420 13.18 31.21 8.00
CA LYS A 420 12.62 31.60 9.30
C LYS A 420 12.28 30.31 10.06
N ILE A 421 12.68 30.25 11.33
CA ILE A 421 12.28 29.18 12.25
C ILE A 421 10.76 29.10 12.18
N HIS A 422 10.24 28.09 11.48
CA HIS A 422 8.83 27.74 11.59
C HIS A 422 8.62 27.16 12.98
N ALA A 423 7.45 27.41 13.58
CA ALA A 423 7.10 26.74 14.83
C ALA A 423 7.20 25.23 14.57
N PRO A 424 7.79 24.44 15.50
CA PRO A 424 7.87 23.00 15.35
C PRO A 424 6.50 22.43 14.99
N GLU A 425 6.46 21.67 13.90
CA GLU A 425 5.25 20.99 13.48
C GLU A 425 5.01 19.82 14.44
N ILE A 426 3.74 19.63 14.81
CA ILE A 426 3.32 18.41 15.49
C ILE A 426 3.60 17.27 14.52
N VAL A 427 4.22 16.20 15.01
CA VAL A 427 4.27 14.94 14.27
C VAL A 427 3.36 14.00 15.06
N PRO A 428 2.07 13.93 14.70
CA PRO A 428 1.18 12.96 15.32
C PRO A 428 1.82 11.57 15.18
N PRO A 429 1.71 10.69 16.19
CA PRO A 429 2.11 9.30 16.03
C PRO A 429 1.53 8.67 14.75
N SER A 430 0.31 9.07 14.36
CA SER A 430 -0.33 8.63 13.11
C SER A 430 0.39 9.03 11.82
N ASP A 431 1.29 10.02 11.84
CA ASP A 431 2.13 10.36 10.68
C ASP A 431 3.27 9.35 10.49
N PHE A 432 3.68 8.64 11.55
CA PHE A 432 4.62 7.50 11.48
C PHE A 432 3.90 6.20 11.13
N TYR A 433 2.63 6.10 11.53
CA TYR A 433 1.77 4.95 11.28
C TYR A 433 0.77 5.19 10.15
N LEU A 434 1.08 6.08 9.19
CA LEU A 434 0.26 6.15 7.98
C LEU A 434 0.25 4.74 7.39
N PRO A 435 -0.92 4.10 7.25
CA PRO A 435 -0.99 2.80 6.61
C PRO A 435 -0.29 2.93 5.26
N HIS A 436 0.79 2.16 5.08
CA HIS A 436 1.41 2.00 3.76
C HIS A 436 0.33 1.56 2.79
#